data_AF-A0A832F2N1-F1
#
_entry.id   AF-A0A832F2N1-F1
#
_cell.length_a   1.000
_cell.length_b   1.000
_cell.length_c   1.000
_cell.angle_alpha   90.00
_cell.angle_beta   90.00
_cell.angle_gamma   90.00
#
_symmetry.space_group_name_H-M   'P 1'
#
loop_
_entity.id
_entity.type
_entity.pdbx_description
1 polymer ?
#
loop_
_entity_poly.entity_id
_entity_poly.type
_entity_poly.pdbx_seq_one_letter_code
_entity_poly.pdbx_strand_id
1 'polypeptide(L)'
;MSVIAISRGSLNAASKLAERLGSKLGSAVITREMVLEAAERYGISETGLEMRHIVAQHPPGFWEKYADARKHYLACFKAALFDFVLQGPVIYHGNLAHFLLDEVPFVLRVRVNAPMEDRVATMMAELGISRYEAIHRIEAIDRDRKQWTQF
;
A
#
# COMPACT_ATOMS: atom_id res chain seq x y z
N MET A 1 9.57 -5.38 18.18
CA MET A 1 8.41 -6.13 17.64
C MET A 1 8.72 -6.51 16.20
N SER A 2 8.21 -7.64 15.70
CA SER A 2 8.48 -8.08 14.32
C SER A 2 7.44 -7.50 13.36
N VAL A 3 7.89 -6.89 12.28
CA VAL A 3 7.02 -6.36 11.23
C VAL A 3 7.31 -7.04 9.91
N ILE A 4 6.28 -7.54 9.23
CA ILE A 4 6.37 -8.01 7.85
C ILE A 4 5.62 -7.03 6.95
N ALA A 5 6.34 -6.36 6.07
CA ALA A 5 5.81 -5.40 5.11
C ALA A 5 5.68 -6.07 3.73
N ILE A 6 4.44 -6.30 3.27
CA ILE A 6 4.14 -6.96 2.00
C ILE A 6 3.68 -5.92 0.97
N SER A 7 4.52 -5.69 -0.04
CA SER A 7 4.20 -4.86 -1.21
C SER A 7 3.59 -5.71 -2.34
N ARG A 8 2.60 -5.15 -3.04
CA ARG A 8 1.75 -5.88 -4.00
C ARG A 8 2.13 -5.58 -5.46
N GLY A 9 2.31 -6.63 -6.27
CA GLY A 9 2.24 -6.58 -7.74
C GLY A 9 0.86 -6.99 -8.27
N SER A 10 0.33 -8.13 -7.83
CA SER A 10 -1.00 -8.65 -8.17
C SER A 10 -2.06 -8.31 -7.11
N LEU A 11 -3.32 -8.16 -7.53
CA LEU A 11 -4.42 -7.64 -6.70
C LEU A 11 -4.61 -8.44 -5.40
N ASN A 12 -4.88 -9.74 -5.52
CA ASN A 12 -5.29 -10.59 -4.40
C ASN A 12 -4.20 -11.53 -3.86
N ALA A 13 -3.12 -11.78 -4.60
CA ALA A 13 -2.10 -12.74 -4.16
C ALA A 13 -1.40 -12.28 -2.87
N ALA A 14 -1.14 -10.99 -2.74
CA ALA A 14 -0.51 -10.43 -1.56
C ALA A 14 -1.43 -10.44 -0.32
N SER A 15 -2.73 -10.20 -0.50
CA SER A 15 -3.71 -10.31 0.60
C SER A 15 -3.82 -11.76 1.09
N LYS A 16 -3.96 -12.73 0.18
CA LYS A 16 -3.98 -14.16 0.51
C LYS A 16 -2.71 -14.61 1.21
N LEU A 17 -1.55 -14.11 0.79
CA LEU A 17 -0.28 -14.36 1.45
C LEU A 17 -0.27 -13.79 2.88
N ALA A 18 -0.71 -12.54 3.05
CA ALA A 18 -0.74 -11.88 4.34
C ALA A 18 -1.66 -12.61 5.35
N GLU A 19 -2.87 -12.97 4.92
CA GLU A 19 -3.85 -13.73 5.74
C GLU A 19 -3.30 -15.09 6.19
N ARG A 20 -2.70 -15.85 5.26
CA ARG A 20 -2.09 -17.15 5.57
C ARG A 20 -0.90 -17.02 6.51
N LEU A 21 -0.05 -16.02 6.30
CA LEU A 21 1.08 -15.75 7.19
C LEU A 21 0.60 -15.33 8.58
N GLY A 22 -0.42 -14.46 8.67
CA GLY A 22 -0.99 -14.02 9.93
C GLY A 22 -1.52 -15.19 10.74
N SER A 23 -2.28 -16.08 10.10
CA SER A 23 -2.80 -17.31 10.71
C SER A 23 -1.69 -18.24 11.21
N LYS A 24 -0.60 -18.39 10.44
CA LYS A 24 0.52 -19.27 10.78
C LYS A 24 1.42 -18.72 11.89
N LEU A 25 1.59 -17.40 11.94
CA LEU A 25 2.52 -16.74 12.85
C LEU A 25 1.85 -16.15 14.09
N GLY A 26 0.52 -16.11 14.15
CA GLY A 26 -0.23 -15.43 15.21
C GLY A 26 -0.06 -13.90 15.16
N SER A 27 0.20 -13.35 13.98
CA SER A 27 0.43 -11.91 13.77
C SER A 27 -0.84 -11.22 13.26
N ALA A 28 -1.07 -9.99 13.69
CA ALA A 28 -2.18 -9.18 13.18
C ALA A 28 -1.93 -8.80 11.71
N VAL A 29 -2.94 -8.98 10.85
CA VAL A 29 -2.87 -8.59 9.45
C VAL A 29 -3.50 -7.21 9.30
N ILE A 30 -2.71 -6.24 8.87
CA ILE A 30 -3.08 -4.84 8.77
C ILE A 30 -3.17 -4.45 7.29
N THR A 31 -4.31 -3.93 6.87
CA THR A 31 -4.53 -3.42 5.51
C THR A 31 -4.24 -1.91 5.44
N ARG A 32 -4.13 -1.38 4.23
CA ARG A 32 -4.05 0.09 4.04
C ARG A 32 -5.29 0.78 4.61
N GLU A 33 -6.45 0.20 4.38
CA GLU A 33 -7.75 0.76 4.75
C GLU A 33 -7.88 0.87 6.28
N MET A 34 -7.42 -0.14 7.03
CA MET A 34 -7.37 -0.08 8.49
C MET A 34 -6.46 1.04 9.01
N VAL A 35 -5.32 1.27 8.35
CA VAL A 35 -4.41 2.37 8.72
C VAL A 35 -5.03 3.72 8.42
N LEU A 36 -5.76 3.86 7.32
CA LEU A 36 -6.45 5.12 6.98
C LEU A 36 -7.55 5.44 7.99
N GLU A 37 -8.35 4.44 8.35
CA GLU A 37 -9.37 4.59 9.38
C GLU A 37 -8.75 5.01 10.73
N ALA A 38 -7.67 4.34 11.14
CA ALA A 38 -6.94 4.72 12.35
C ALA A 38 -6.30 6.12 12.24
N ALA A 39 -5.91 6.55 11.04
CA ALA A 39 -5.26 7.84 10.82
C ALA A 39 -6.20 9.05 10.88
N GLU A 40 -7.53 8.84 10.88
CA GLU A 40 -8.50 9.93 11.11
C GLU A 40 -8.25 10.65 12.44
N ARG A 41 -7.81 9.93 13.48
CA ARG A 41 -7.45 10.52 14.78
C ARG A 41 -6.29 11.52 14.71
N TYR A 42 -5.49 11.45 13.65
CA TYR A 42 -4.33 12.32 13.40
C TYR A 42 -4.64 13.41 12.38
N GLY A 43 -5.90 13.57 11.94
CA GLY A 43 -6.29 14.62 10.99
C GLY A 43 -5.95 14.30 9.53
N ILE A 44 -5.86 13.01 9.15
CA ILE A 44 -5.52 12.65 7.76
C ILE A 44 -6.53 13.21 6.74
N SER A 45 -7.80 13.36 7.13
CA SER A 45 -8.86 13.96 6.32
C SER A 45 -8.68 15.48 6.11
N GLU A 46 -8.02 16.16 7.04
CA GLU A 46 -7.74 17.61 6.97
C GLU A 46 -6.70 17.95 5.88
N THR A 47 -5.98 16.94 5.38
CA THR A 47 -4.99 17.12 4.31
C THR A 47 -5.62 17.52 2.98
N GLY A 48 -6.93 17.30 2.80
CA GLY A 48 -7.63 17.50 1.53
C GLY A 48 -7.19 16.55 0.41
N LEU A 49 -6.29 15.60 0.73
CA LEU A 49 -5.80 14.61 -0.21
C LEU A 49 -6.69 13.37 -0.17
N GLU A 50 -7.72 13.34 -1.02
CA GLU A 50 -8.42 12.09 -1.27
C GLU A 50 -7.46 11.06 -1.92
N MET A 51 -7.62 9.78 -1.56
CA MET A 51 -6.83 8.63 -2.04
C MET A 51 -6.57 8.61 -3.56
N ARG A 52 -7.51 9.12 -4.38
CA ARG A 52 -7.38 9.22 -5.85
C ARG A 52 -6.34 10.25 -6.29
N HIS A 53 -6.22 11.38 -5.61
CA HIS A 53 -5.27 12.45 -5.96
C HIS A 53 -3.82 12.07 -5.62
N ILE A 54 -3.65 11.25 -4.58
CA ILE A 54 -2.35 10.77 -4.11
C ILE A 54 -1.68 9.83 -5.12
N VAL A 55 -2.46 8.95 -5.76
CA VAL A 55 -1.93 7.87 -6.62
C VAL A 55 -1.98 8.22 -8.10
N ALA A 56 -2.96 9.03 -8.54
CA ALA A 56 -3.27 9.13 -9.97
C ALA A 56 -2.62 10.31 -10.70
N GLN A 57 -2.14 11.36 -10.04
CA GLN A 57 -1.76 12.57 -10.78
C GLN A 57 -0.62 13.29 -10.06
N HIS A 58 0.57 13.30 -10.69
CA HIS A 58 1.39 14.48 -10.98
C HIS A 58 2.90 14.16 -10.90
N PRO A 59 3.71 14.53 -11.91
CA PRO A 59 5.16 14.36 -11.89
C PRO A 59 5.87 15.36 -10.93
N PRO A 60 7.14 15.10 -10.55
CA PRO A 60 7.93 15.84 -9.55
C PRO A 60 7.88 17.38 -9.61
N GLY A 61 7.68 17.98 -10.79
CA GLY A 61 7.62 19.44 -10.96
C GLY A 61 6.32 20.14 -10.54
N PHE A 62 5.24 19.40 -10.22
CA PHE A 62 3.94 20.00 -9.80
C PHE A 62 3.72 19.94 -8.27
N TRP A 63 4.66 19.35 -7.52
CA TRP A 63 4.49 19.02 -6.10
C TRP A 63 4.82 20.14 -5.12
N GLU A 64 5.42 21.26 -5.53
CA GLU A 64 5.74 22.36 -4.61
C GLU A 64 4.49 22.88 -3.88
N LYS A 65 3.31 22.85 -4.52
CA LYS A 65 2.06 23.36 -3.93
C LYS A 65 1.38 22.38 -2.96
N TYR A 66 1.69 21.09 -3.02
CA TYR A 66 1.07 20.04 -2.19
C TYR A 66 2.09 19.28 -1.33
N ALA A 67 3.34 19.71 -1.32
CA ALA A 67 4.42 19.08 -0.55
C ALA A 67 4.03 18.98 0.93
N ASP A 68 3.42 20.02 1.48
CA ASP A 68 3.04 20.06 2.89
C ASP A 68 1.81 19.19 3.19
N ALA A 69 0.80 19.19 2.31
CA ALA A 69 -0.34 18.27 2.42
C ALA A 69 0.12 16.80 2.35
N ARG A 70 1.06 16.47 1.45
CA ARG A 70 1.63 15.12 1.32
C ARG A 70 2.44 14.73 2.55
N LYS A 71 3.29 15.63 3.06
CA LYS A 71 4.05 15.39 4.31
C LYS A 71 3.10 15.13 5.46
N HIS A 72 2.04 15.95 5.60
CA HIS A 72 1.01 15.78 6.61
C HIS A 72 0.32 14.41 6.47
N TYR A 73 -0.14 14.05 5.28
CA TYR A 73 -0.73 12.73 5.01
C TYR A 73 0.20 11.58 5.41
N LEU A 74 1.47 11.63 4.99
CA LEU A 74 2.45 10.59 5.31
C LEU A 74 2.72 10.53 6.82
N ALA A 75 2.75 11.67 7.52
CA ALA A 75 2.92 11.72 8.96
C ALA A 75 1.73 11.09 9.70
N CYS A 76 0.49 11.44 9.34
CA CYS A 76 -0.72 10.83 9.92
C CYS A 76 -0.76 9.31 9.68
N PHE A 77 -0.51 8.89 8.43
CA PHE A 77 -0.50 7.48 8.06
C PHE A 77 0.58 6.71 8.83
N LYS A 78 1.78 7.29 8.94
CA LYS A 78 2.91 6.70 9.65
C LYS A 78 2.61 6.56 11.14
N ALA A 79 2.06 7.60 11.78
CA ALA A 79 1.65 7.56 13.18
C ALA A 79 0.63 6.44 13.44
N ALA A 80 -0.41 6.35 12.61
CA ALA A 80 -1.42 5.29 12.71
C ALA A 80 -0.84 3.88 12.48
N LEU A 81 0.08 3.73 11.53
CA LEU A 81 0.75 2.44 11.31
C LEU A 81 1.59 2.03 12.54
N PHE A 82 2.25 2.99 13.18
CA PHE A 82 3.01 2.74 14.40
C PHE A 82 2.13 2.31 15.57
N ASP A 83 0.91 2.83 15.70
CA ASP A 83 -0.04 2.37 16.72
C ASP A 83 -0.30 0.86 16.62
N PHE A 84 -0.41 0.31 15.41
CA PHE A 84 -0.52 -1.15 15.21
C PHE A 84 0.80 -1.87 15.54
N VAL A 85 1.94 -1.32 15.10
CA VAL A 85 3.26 -1.91 15.37
C VAL A 85 3.57 -1.98 16.87
N LEU A 86 3.06 -1.03 17.67
CA LEU A 86 3.24 -0.99 19.12
C LEU A 86 2.37 -2.01 19.88
N GLN A 87 1.33 -2.57 19.26
CA GLN A 87 0.46 -3.56 19.89
C GLN A 87 0.99 -5.00 19.79
N GLY A 88 1.92 -5.28 18.87
CA GLY A 88 2.50 -6.61 18.72
C GLY A 88 3.09 -6.89 17.34
N PRO A 89 3.35 -8.18 17.03
CA PRO A 89 3.74 -8.62 15.69
C PRO A 89 2.67 -8.27 14.64
N VAL A 90 3.08 -7.59 13.58
CA VAL A 90 2.17 -7.17 12.50
C VAL A 90 2.65 -7.59 11.12
N ILE A 91 1.69 -7.91 10.26
CA ILE A 91 1.87 -8.09 8.82
C ILE A 91 1.08 -6.98 8.14
N TYR A 92 1.78 -5.96 7.66
CA TYR A 92 1.15 -4.89 6.90
C TYR A 92 1.22 -5.21 5.40
N HIS A 93 0.08 -5.22 4.72
CA HIS A 93 0.04 -5.33 3.26
C HIS A 93 -0.63 -4.11 2.63
N GLY A 94 0.11 -3.42 1.75
CA GLY A 94 -0.35 -2.17 1.17
C GLY A 94 0.75 -1.45 0.42
N ASN A 95 0.44 -0.25 -0.06
CA ASN A 95 1.46 0.64 -0.59
C ASN A 95 2.27 1.23 0.59
N LEU A 96 3.44 1.80 0.31
CA LEU A 96 4.28 2.54 1.29
C LEU A 96 4.93 1.75 2.43
N ALA A 97 4.54 0.50 2.67
CA ALA A 97 5.03 -0.32 3.78
C ALA A 97 6.55 -0.31 3.95
N HIS A 98 7.24 -0.45 2.83
CA HIS A 98 8.70 -0.53 2.77
C HIS A 98 9.38 0.81 3.05
N PHE A 99 8.68 1.93 2.83
CA PHE A 99 9.17 3.29 2.99
C PHE A 99 8.84 3.88 4.36
N LEU A 100 7.62 3.68 4.87
CA LEU A 100 7.16 4.29 6.13
C LEU A 100 7.60 3.58 7.41
N LEU A 101 8.30 2.45 7.28
CA LEU A 101 8.82 1.67 8.40
C LEU A 101 10.35 1.67 8.41
N ASP A 102 10.96 2.76 7.94
CA ASP A 102 12.41 2.95 7.91
C ASP A 102 13.03 3.11 9.30
N GLU A 103 12.32 3.65 10.29
CA GLU A 103 12.83 3.73 11.67
C GLU A 103 12.58 2.46 12.49
N VAL A 104 11.87 1.46 11.95
CA VAL A 104 11.64 0.19 12.66
C VAL A 104 12.85 -0.73 12.43
N PRO A 105 13.59 -1.14 13.48
CA PRO A 105 14.83 -1.91 13.31
C PRO A 105 14.63 -3.30 12.70
N PHE A 106 13.45 -3.92 12.90
CA PHE A 106 13.18 -5.32 12.56
C PHE A 106 12.00 -5.47 11.59
N VAL A 107 12.18 -4.97 10.36
CA VAL A 107 11.18 -5.09 9.27
C VAL A 107 11.65 -6.04 8.18
N LEU A 108 10.92 -7.14 7.99
CA LEU A 108 11.05 -7.97 6.80
C LEU A 108 10.22 -7.36 5.66
N ARG A 109 10.89 -6.91 4.59
CA ARG A 109 10.24 -6.35 3.41
C ARG A 109 10.07 -7.42 2.34
N VAL A 110 8.83 -7.72 1.96
CA VAL A 110 8.46 -8.73 0.98
C VAL A 110 7.77 -8.08 -0.21
N ARG A 111 8.09 -8.49 -1.43
CA ARG A 111 7.37 -8.10 -2.63
C ARG A 111 6.79 -9.32 -3.33
N VAL A 112 5.47 -9.30 -3.54
CA VAL A 112 4.78 -10.35 -4.29
C VAL A 112 4.66 -9.93 -5.75
N ASN A 113 5.35 -10.66 -6.62
CA ASN A 113 5.31 -10.46 -8.07
C ASN A 113 4.75 -11.71 -8.75
N ALA A 114 4.22 -11.53 -9.96
CA ALA A 114 3.79 -12.59 -10.85
C ALA A 114 4.05 -12.16 -12.30
N PRO A 115 4.31 -13.10 -13.22
CA PRO A 115 4.33 -12.84 -14.66
C PRO A 115 3.08 -12.09 -15.14
N MET A 116 3.21 -11.27 -16.19
CA MET A 116 2.09 -10.48 -16.74
C MET A 116 0.88 -11.35 -17.07
N GLU A 117 1.09 -12.51 -17.69
CA GLU A 117 0.02 -13.43 -18.07
C GLU A 117 -0.80 -13.92 -16.88
N ASP A 118 -0.13 -14.32 -15.79
CA ASP A 118 -0.82 -14.77 -14.57
C ASP A 118 -1.65 -13.64 -13.95
N ARG A 119 -1.13 -12.40 -13.99
CA ARG A 119 -1.84 -11.21 -13.49
C ARG A 119 -3.06 -10.89 -14.34
N VAL A 120 -2.94 -10.98 -15.67
CA VAL A 120 -4.04 -10.77 -16.62
C VAL A 120 -5.12 -11.81 -16.42
N ALA A 121 -4.75 -13.10 -16.39
CA ALA A 121 -5.69 -14.19 -16.16
C ALA A 121 -6.43 -14.03 -14.82
N THR A 122 -5.71 -13.68 -13.76
CA THR A 122 -6.31 -13.41 -12.44
C THR A 122 -7.30 -12.24 -12.51
N MET A 123 -6.93 -11.11 -13.12
CA MET A 123 -7.80 -9.93 -13.19
C MET A 123 -9.04 -10.16 -14.06
N MET A 124 -8.90 -10.89 -15.17
CA MET A 124 -10.02 -11.30 -16.01
C MET A 124 -11.01 -12.18 -15.22
N ALA A 125 -10.50 -13.16 -14.47
CA ALA A 125 -11.31 -14.05 -13.66
C ALA A 125 -12.02 -13.31 -12.51
N GLU A 126 -11.37 -12.33 -11.89
CA GLU A 126 -11.90 -11.58 -10.74
C GLU A 126 -12.91 -10.50 -11.14
N LEU A 127 -12.69 -9.82 -12.27
CA LEU A 127 -13.49 -8.66 -12.67
C LEU A 127 -14.43 -8.93 -13.85
N GLY A 128 -14.31 -10.09 -14.52
CA GLY A 128 -15.12 -10.42 -15.69
C GLY A 128 -14.82 -9.54 -16.91
N ILE A 129 -13.61 -9.00 -17.00
CA ILE A 129 -13.21 -8.03 -18.04
C ILE A 129 -12.43 -8.68 -19.18
N SER A 130 -12.33 -7.97 -20.31
CA SER A 130 -11.54 -8.43 -21.46
C SER A 130 -10.04 -8.45 -21.15
N ARG A 131 -9.29 -9.27 -21.90
CA ARG A 131 -7.82 -9.30 -21.82
C ARG A 131 -7.21 -7.91 -22.05
N TYR A 132 -7.71 -7.18 -23.05
CA TYR A 132 -7.26 -5.84 -23.38
C TYR A 132 -7.44 -4.89 -22.19
N GLU A 133 -8.63 -4.89 -21.58
CA GLU A 133 -8.93 -4.07 -20.42
C GLU A 133 -8.07 -4.44 -19.20
N ALA A 134 -7.87 -5.74 -18.97
CA ALA A 134 -7.01 -6.24 -17.89
C ALA A 134 -5.56 -5.77 -18.03
N ILE A 135 -4.99 -5.87 -19.23
CA ILE A 135 -3.63 -5.36 -19.52
C ILE A 135 -3.57 -3.86 -19.23
N HIS A 136 -4.47 -3.07 -19.80
CA HIS A 136 -4.49 -1.62 -19.61
C HIS A 136 -4.59 -1.21 -18.14
N ARG A 137 -5.44 -1.90 -17.38
CA ARG A 137 -5.62 -1.63 -15.96
C ARG A 137 -4.40 -2.02 -15.13
N ILE A 138 -3.78 -3.16 -15.43
CA ILE A 138 -2.54 -3.59 -14.78
C ILE A 138 -1.42 -2.58 -15.02
N GLU A 139 -1.23 -2.16 -16.27
CA GLU A 139 -0.20 -1.19 -16.62
C GLU A 139 -0.44 0.18 -15.98
N ALA A 140 -1.70 0.64 -15.91
CA ALA A 140 -2.05 1.86 -15.20
C ALA A 140 -1.67 1.77 -13.72
N ILE A 141 -2.09 0.69 -13.04
CA ILE A 141 -1.75 0.44 -11.63
C ILE A 141 -0.23 0.41 -11.40
N ASP A 142 0.52 -0.23 -12.30
CA ASP A 142 1.98 -0.32 -12.19
C ASP A 142 2.67 1.03 -12.42
N ARG A 143 2.19 1.84 -13.38
CA ARG A 143 2.68 3.20 -13.60
C ARG A 143 2.44 4.07 -12.39
N ASP A 144 1.23 4.08 -11.85
CA ASP A 144 0.84 4.87 -10.68
C ASP A 144 1.70 4.50 -9.46
N ARG A 145 1.89 3.18 -9.23
CA ARG A 145 2.76 2.69 -8.15
C ARG A 145 4.22 3.07 -8.34
N LYS A 146 4.73 3.07 -9.57
CA LYS A 146 6.11 3.50 -9.86
C LYS A 146 6.29 4.98 -9.58
N GLN A 147 5.38 5.83 -10.07
CA GLN A 147 5.40 7.28 -9.83
C GLN A 147 5.32 7.59 -8.33
N TRP A 148 4.48 6.88 -7.59
CA TRP A 148 4.33 7.03 -6.15
C TRP A 148 5.63 6.81 -5.34
N THR A 149 6.56 5.99 -5.86
CA THR A 149 7.85 5.69 -5.22
C THR A 149 9.02 6.58 -5.69
N GLN A 150 8.78 7.51 -6.62
CA GLN A 150 9.80 8.47 -7.05
C GLN A 150 9.78 9.66 -6.09
N PHE A 151 10.80 9.73 -5.24
CA PHE A 151 11.08 10.85 -4.32
C PHE A 151 12.22 11.70 -4.87
#